data_AF-A0A936JVP5-F1
#
_entry.id   AF-A0A936JVP5-F1
#
_cell.length_a   1.000
_cell.length_b   1.000
_cell.length_c   1.000
_cell.angle_alpha   90.00
_cell.angle_beta   90.00
_cell.angle_gamma   90.00
#
_symmetry.space_group_name_H-M   'P 1'
#
loop_
_entity.id
_entity.type
_entity.pdbx_description
1 polymer ?
#
loop_
_entity_poly.entity_id
_entity_poly.type
_entity_poly.pdbx_seq_one_letter_code
_entity_poly.pdbx_strand_id
1 'polypeptide(L)'
;MSTIPAADRSFGSSVQAAVVQPSGLDILPSRATSIAEAGKPGGPMNCGKTSVAGSVSQRACVFCGSRVVLYPIADALHVVHGPIGCAAYTWDIRGSQSSGPQLFRNSFSTDMQELDIVYGGEKKLERALLQLIAKHQPKAAFVYGTCIVGLIGDDVGAVCKRVAAATGIPVLSVASEGFKGTKKDGYKAACEAVFHLIGTGDTSAISPYSVNLMGDFNIAGESWVIREYLERMGIEVVATITGDGRIDAIRRCHGAKLNLVQCSGSMTHLAKKMQSEYGVPFKRVSFFGIEDMSAALYDVAKFFGSEELMEKARSVVREEVGKIYPQLRAWRDDLKGKKAAIYVGGAFKAFSLVRALRTLGMRTALVGTQTGDAEDYNTLREMCDPGTIIVDDSNPIELAKFCLEQDVDLFIGGVKERPIAYKLGIGFCDHNHERKECLAGFVGMANFGREVHASVMSPVWNFVPRRASRKAVGLDLASEPQSAVANPKSAMGRAVA
;
A
#
# COMPACT_ATOMS: atom_id res chain seq x y z
N MET A 1 52.38 -1.65 -42.29
CA MET A 1 52.59 -0.74 -41.14
C MET A 1 51.95 0.60 -41.48
N SER A 2 50.73 0.84 -41.02
CA SER A 2 50.20 2.21 -40.88
C SER A 2 49.25 2.23 -39.71
N THR A 3 49.55 3.15 -38.80
CA THR A 3 48.91 3.40 -37.52
C THR A 3 47.54 4.04 -37.70
N ILE A 4 46.52 3.47 -37.08
CA ILE A 4 45.20 4.09 -36.90
C ILE A 4 45.34 5.18 -35.81
N PRO A 5 44.85 6.42 -36.00
CA PRO A 5 44.97 7.47 -34.99
C PRO A 5 44.04 7.22 -33.81
N ALA A 6 44.52 7.53 -32.61
CA ALA A 6 43.78 7.46 -31.36
C ALA A 6 42.58 8.41 -31.39
N ALA A 7 41.38 7.86 -31.22
CA ALA A 7 40.17 8.63 -30.98
C ALA A 7 40.21 9.24 -29.57
N ASP A 8 40.07 10.55 -29.56
CA ASP A 8 39.94 11.47 -28.44
C ASP A 8 39.03 10.93 -27.31
N ARG A 9 39.62 10.71 -26.13
CA ARG A 9 38.89 10.45 -24.87
C ARG A 9 38.64 11.77 -24.16
N SER A 10 37.72 12.57 -24.68
CA SER A 10 37.09 13.67 -23.94
C SER A 10 35.65 13.30 -23.61
N PHE A 11 35.48 12.26 -22.77
CA PHE A 11 34.25 12.13 -22.00
C PHE A 11 34.20 13.32 -21.05
N GLY A 12 33.29 14.25 -21.35
CA GLY A 12 32.95 15.35 -20.45
C GLY A 12 32.74 14.83 -19.04
N SER A 13 33.27 15.59 -18.07
CA SER A 13 33.14 15.33 -16.65
C SER A 13 31.67 15.17 -16.26
N SER A 14 31.19 13.94 -16.27
CA SER A 14 29.96 13.59 -15.56
C SER A 14 30.20 13.96 -14.11
N VAL A 15 29.38 14.88 -13.60
CA VAL A 15 29.32 15.19 -12.18
C VAL A 15 29.08 13.85 -11.47
N GLN A 16 30.11 13.30 -10.82
CA GLN A 16 29.93 12.16 -9.92
C GLN A 16 29.00 12.65 -8.81
N ALA A 17 27.72 12.28 -8.92
CA ALA A 17 26.76 12.53 -7.86
C ALA A 17 27.33 11.92 -6.58
N ALA A 18 27.45 12.73 -5.52
CA ALA A 18 27.93 12.24 -4.24
C ALA A 18 27.05 11.05 -3.81
N VAL A 19 27.64 9.87 -3.74
CA VAL A 19 26.90 8.66 -3.38
C VAL A 19 26.51 8.79 -1.92
N VAL A 20 25.20 8.84 -1.66
CA VAL A 20 24.67 8.84 -0.31
C VAL A 20 24.87 7.44 0.25
N GLN A 21 25.81 7.28 1.17
CA GLN A 21 26.12 6.02 1.83
C GLN A 21 26.00 6.13 3.35
N PRO A 22 25.39 5.15 4.03
CA PRO A 22 25.45 5.07 5.47
C PRO A 22 26.89 4.82 5.93
N SER A 23 27.27 5.45 7.04
CA SER A 23 28.61 5.39 7.62
C SER A 23 29.00 3.95 8.00
N GLY A 24 30.11 3.46 7.44
CA GLY A 24 30.64 2.13 7.78
C GLY A 24 29.75 0.96 7.35
N LEU A 25 28.88 1.15 6.34
CA LEU A 25 28.18 0.06 5.66
C LEU A 25 28.63 0.00 4.20
N ASP A 26 29.19 -1.14 3.79
CA ASP A 26 29.47 -1.42 2.38
C ASP A 26 28.16 -1.71 1.64
N ILE A 27 27.68 -0.72 0.88
CA ILE A 27 26.53 -0.90 0.00
C ILE A 27 26.96 -1.68 -1.24
N LEU A 28 26.10 -2.63 -1.66
CA LEU A 28 26.28 -3.33 -2.93
C LEU A 28 26.45 -2.31 -4.07
N PRO A 29 27.47 -2.41 -4.94
CA PRO A 29 27.74 -1.37 -5.95
C PRO A 29 26.53 -1.03 -6.85
N SER A 30 25.71 -2.03 -7.18
CA SER A 30 24.49 -1.87 -7.97
C SER A 30 23.35 -1.11 -7.26
N ARG A 31 23.43 -0.96 -5.93
CA ARG A 31 22.46 -0.25 -5.09
C ARG A 31 22.82 1.23 -4.88
N ALA A 32 24.08 1.62 -5.12
CA ALA A 32 24.57 2.98 -4.84
C ALA A 32 23.74 4.07 -5.54
N THR A 33 23.24 3.80 -6.75
CA THR A 33 22.42 4.74 -7.53
C THR A 33 20.91 4.67 -7.21
N SER A 34 20.50 3.77 -6.31
CA SER A 34 19.13 3.61 -5.82
C SER A 34 18.88 4.32 -4.48
N ILE A 35 19.82 5.18 -4.07
CA ILE A 35 19.78 5.97 -2.83
C ILE A 35 20.00 7.44 -3.20
N ALA A 36 19.22 8.33 -2.61
CA ALA A 36 19.33 9.78 -2.80
C ALA A 36 19.06 10.52 -1.49
N GLU A 37 19.30 11.82 -1.49
CA GLU A 37 18.99 12.71 -0.38
C GLU A 37 18.29 13.95 -0.91
N ALA A 38 17.17 14.32 -0.29
CA ALA A 38 16.43 15.53 -0.63
C ALA A 38 17.28 16.78 -0.37
N GLY A 39 17.22 17.76 -1.27
CA GLY A 39 18.00 18.99 -1.18
C GLY A 39 19.47 18.88 -1.65
N LYS A 40 19.95 17.69 -2.01
CA LYS A 40 21.25 17.52 -2.68
C LYS A 40 21.08 17.32 -4.19
N PRO A 41 21.95 17.92 -5.03
CA PRO A 41 21.96 17.63 -6.45
C PRO A 41 22.31 16.15 -6.67
N GLY A 42 21.52 15.46 -7.48
CA GLY A 42 21.74 14.05 -7.79
C GLY A 42 21.02 13.67 -9.07
N GLY A 43 21.63 12.77 -9.84
CA GLY A 43 21.02 12.21 -11.04
C GLY A 43 19.73 11.43 -10.75
N PRO A 44 19.06 10.95 -11.81
CA PRO A 44 17.87 10.10 -11.66
C PRO A 44 18.22 8.84 -10.87
N MET A 45 17.35 8.45 -9.94
CA MET A 45 17.54 7.23 -9.16
C MET A 45 17.39 5.99 -10.06
N ASN A 46 18.26 5.01 -9.87
CA ASN A 46 18.11 3.70 -10.46
C ASN A 46 16.98 2.95 -9.74
N CYS A 47 15.85 2.81 -10.41
CA CYS A 47 14.61 2.25 -9.88
C CYS A 47 13.88 1.43 -10.95
N GLY A 48 12.82 0.73 -10.57
CA GLY A 48 12.04 -0.10 -11.49
C GLY A 48 12.82 -1.28 -12.10
N LYS A 49 13.99 -1.63 -11.55
CA LYS A 49 14.82 -2.75 -11.97
C LYS A 49 14.48 -4.01 -11.18
N THR A 50 14.98 -5.16 -11.63
CA THR A 50 14.98 -6.38 -10.83
C THR A 50 15.82 -6.20 -9.56
N SER A 51 15.42 -6.89 -8.49
CA SER A 51 16.18 -6.84 -7.24
C SER A 51 17.56 -7.45 -7.40
N VAL A 52 18.54 -6.84 -6.76
CA VAL A 52 19.93 -7.30 -6.76
C VAL A 52 20.02 -8.63 -6.00
N ALA A 53 20.65 -9.63 -6.59
CA ALA A 53 20.87 -10.92 -5.92
C ALA A 53 21.66 -10.73 -4.61
N GLY A 54 21.23 -11.39 -3.54
CA GLY A 54 21.85 -11.28 -2.22
C GLY A 54 21.47 -10.01 -1.44
N SER A 55 20.68 -9.09 -2.00
CA SER A 55 20.29 -7.87 -1.28
C SER A 55 19.26 -8.09 -0.18
N VAL A 56 18.66 -9.28 -0.06
CA VAL A 56 17.53 -9.51 0.87
C VAL A 56 16.41 -8.48 0.63
N SER A 57 16.04 -8.29 -0.64
CA SER A 57 14.98 -7.36 -1.05
C SER A 57 13.68 -7.65 -0.31
N GLN A 58 12.95 -6.57 -0.02
CA GLN A 58 11.63 -6.63 0.62
C GLN A 58 10.47 -6.77 -0.39
N ARG A 59 10.77 -6.86 -1.68
CA ARG A 59 9.79 -7.05 -2.76
C ARG A 59 9.14 -8.44 -2.73
N ALA A 60 8.04 -8.56 -3.45
CA ALA A 60 7.32 -9.81 -3.66
C ALA A 60 7.21 -10.16 -5.14
N CYS A 61 6.85 -11.40 -5.43
CA CYS A 61 6.75 -11.94 -6.79
C CYS A 61 5.44 -11.53 -7.51
N VAL A 62 5.35 -11.89 -8.79
CA VAL A 62 4.18 -11.70 -9.65
C VAL A 62 2.91 -12.33 -9.03
N PHE A 63 2.99 -13.56 -8.51
CA PHE A 63 1.88 -14.24 -7.82
C PHE A 63 1.32 -13.42 -6.67
N CYS A 64 2.20 -12.90 -5.83
CA CYS A 64 1.78 -12.06 -4.71
C CYS A 64 1.08 -10.81 -5.23
N GLY A 65 1.61 -10.15 -6.27
CA GLY A 65 0.99 -8.98 -6.91
C GLY A 65 -0.43 -9.26 -7.43
N SER A 66 -0.63 -10.34 -8.17
CA SER A 66 -1.95 -10.66 -8.73
C SER A 66 -2.95 -11.09 -7.66
N ARG A 67 -2.50 -11.92 -6.70
CA ARG A 67 -3.35 -12.38 -5.60
C ARG A 67 -3.79 -11.22 -4.73
N VAL A 68 -2.92 -10.29 -4.33
CA VAL A 68 -3.35 -9.16 -3.48
C VAL A 68 -4.39 -8.26 -4.14
N VAL A 69 -4.44 -8.23 -5.48
CA VAL A 69 -5.44 -7.47 -6.23
C VAL A 69 -6.77 -8.22 -6.28
N LEU A 70 -6.78 -9.49 -6.64
CA LEU A 70 -8.03 -10.22 -6.89
C LEU A 70 -8.64 -10.81 -5.61
N TYR A 71 -7.81 -11.16 -4.64
CA TYR A 71 -8.22 -11.85 -3.41
C TYR A 71 -9.39 -11.18 -2.65
N PRO A 72 -9.57 -9.85 -2.61
CA PRO A 72 -10.69 -9.27 -1.89
C PRO A 72 -12.07 -9.37 -2.57
N ILE A 73 -12.18 -9.99 -3.77
CA ILE A 73 -13.47 -10.24 -4.44
C ILE A 73 -14.20 -11.37 -3.70
N ALA A 74 -15.18 -11.00 -2.88
CA ALA A 74 -15.61 -11.85 -1.77
C ALA A 74 -16.41 -13.09 -2.18
N ASP A 75 -17.10 -13.02 -3.31
CA ASP A 75 -17.97 -14.06 -3.88
C ASP A 75 -17.30 -14.86 -5.01
N ALA A 76 -15.98 -14.72 -5.18
CA ALA A 76 -15.19 -15.49 -6.12
C ALA A 76 -14.41 -16.62 -5.43
N LEU A 77 -14.19 -17.70 -6.18
CA LEU A 77 -13.30 -18.78 -5.80
C LEU A 77 -11.88 -18.44 -6.23
N HIS A 78 -10.92 -18.54 -5.32
CA HIS A 78 -9.50 -18.28 -5.59
C HIS A 78 -8.70 -19.57 -5.46
N VAL A 79 -8.21 -20.12 -6.57
CA VAL A 79 -7.48 -21.41 -6.61
C VAL A 79 -6.02 -21.19 -6.98
N VAL A 80 -5.11 -21.57 -6.08
CA VAL A 80 -3.67 -21.56 -6.34
C VAL A 80 -3.24 -22.88 -6.96
N HIS A 81 -2.89 -22.85 -8.24
CA HIS A 81 -2.37 -24.00 -8.95
C HIS A 81 -0.86 -24.09 -8.76
N GLY A 82 -0.43 -25.03 -7.93
CA GLY A 82 0.96 -25.16 -7.52
C GLY A 82 1.16 -26.04 -6.29
N PRO A 83 2.41 -26.19 -5.83
CA PRO A 83 2.74 -26.75 -4.53
C PRO A 83 2.15 -25.88 -3.41
N ILE A 84 1.99 -26.47 -2.22
CA ILE A 84 1.24 -25.86 -1.11
C ILE A 84 1.76 -24.49 -0.64
N GLY A 85 3.05 -24.21 -0.77
CA GLY A 85 3.70 -23.06 -0.14
C GLY A 85 3.06 -21.72 -0.48
N CYS A 86 2.81 -21.43 -1.77
CA CYS A 86 2.17 -20.19 -2.19
C CYS A 86 0.77 -20.02 -1.57
N ALA A 87 0.01 -21.11 -1.45
CA ALA A 87 -1.31 -21.09 -0.84
C ALA A 87 -1.24 -20.89 0.68
N ALA A 88 -0.32 -21.58 1.37
CA ALA A 88 -0.17 -21.51 2.82
C ALA A 88 0.29 -20.12 3.28
N TYR A 89 1.36 -19.56 2.69
CA TYR A 89 1.93 -18.28 3.12
C TYR A 89 1.07 -17.06 2.78
N THR A 90 0.04 -17.23 1.95
CA THR A 90 -0.87 -16.13 1.58
C THR A 90 -2.31 -16.36 2.02
N TRP A 91 -2.52 -17.31 2.94
CA TRP A 91 -3.84 -17.61 3.49
C TRP A 91 -4.26 -16.56 4.53
N ASP A 92 -5.29 -15.78 4.21
CA ASP A 92 -5.93 -14.78 5.09
C ASP A 92 -4.95 -13.78 5.75
N ILE A 93 -3.81 -13.55 5.10
CA ILE A 93 -2.76 -12.65 5.59
C ILE A 93 -3.10 -11.16 5.40
N ARG A 94 -4.30 -10.85 4.89
CA ARG A 94 -4.74 -9.47 4.66
C ARG A 94 -5.99 -9.21 5.47
N GLY A 95 -6.03 -8.09 6.18
CA GLY A 95 -7.19 -7.64 6.93
C GLY A 95 -8.37 -7.16 6.08
N SER A 96 -8.53 -7.66 4.85
CA SER A 96 -9.68 -7.33 3.99
C SER A 96 -10.97 -7.82 4.65
N GLN A 97 -11.94 -6.94 4.76
CA GLN A 97 -13.25 -7.23 5.33
C GLN A 97 -14.28 -7.44 4.22
N SER A 98 -15.33 -8.22 4.52
CA SER A 98 -16.50 -8.37 3.65
C SER A 98 -17.80 -8.31 4.46
N SER A 99 -18.79 -7.62 3.89
CA SER A 99 -20.14 -7.46 4.44
C SER A 99 -21.06 -8.67 4.19
N GLY A 100 -20.57 -9.68 3.48
CA GLY A 100 -21.36 -10.88 3.16
C GLY A 100 -20.47 -12.11 2.99
N PRO A 101 -20.33 -12.65 1.75
CA PRO A 101 -19.55 -13.85 1.50
C PRO A 101 -18.13 -13.80 2.07
N GLN A 102 -17.68 -14.91 2.62
CA GLN A 102 -16.33 -15.06 3.18
C GLN A 102 -15.49 -16.06 2.39
N LEU A 103 -15.94 -16.46 1.19
CA LEU A 103 -15.29 -17.51 0.41
C LEU A 103 -13.82 -17.16 0.13
N PHE A 104 -13.56 -15.90 -0.18
CA PHE A 104 -12.23 -15.38 -0.47
C PHE A 104 -11.23 -15.56 0.67
N ARG A 105 -11.66 -15.67 1.93
CA ARG A 105 -10.76 -15.89 3.07
C ARG A 105 -10.07 -17.26 3.02
N ASN A 106 -10.64 -18.21 2.29
CA ASN A 106 -10.02 -19.52 2.11
C ASN A 106 -8.85 -19.47 1.11
N SER A 107 -7.92 -20.39 1.24
CA SER A 107 -6.79 -20.54 0.33
C SER A 107 -6.85 -21.91 -0.33
N PHE A 108 -7.64 -22.02 -1.40
CA PHE A 108 -7.77 -23.28 -2.14
C PHE A 108 -6.53 -23.52 -3.00
N SER A 109 -6.09 -24.77 -3.06
CA SER A 109 -4.92 -25.15 -3.85
C SER A 109 -5.09 -26.53 -4.47
N THR A 110 -4.38 -26.76 -5.57
CA THR A 110 -4.21 -28.10 -6.13
C THR A 110 -3.16 -28.92 -5.38
N ASP A 111 -2.35 -28.30 -4.51
CA ASP A 111 -1.28 -28.95 -3.75
C ASP A 111 -0.47 -29.94 -4.59
N MET A 112 0.20 -29.43 -5.63
CA MET A 112 0.93 -30.24 -6.60
C MET A 112 2.04 -31.04 -5.91
N GLN A 113 2.01 -32.35 -6.15
CA GLN A 113 3.01 -33.31 -5.70
C GLN A 113 3.97 -33.66 -6.85
N GLU A 114 4.98 -34.48 -6.57
CA GLU A 114 6.00 -34.86 -7.56
C GLU A 114 5.42 -35.42 -8.86
N LEU A 115 4.42 -36.30 -8.80
CA LEU A 115 3.78 -36.85 -10.00
C LEU A 115 3.03 -35.79 -10.83
N ASP A 116 2.50 -34.74 -10.19
CA ASP A 116 1.86 -33.62 -10.89
C ASP A 116 2.93 -32.77 -11.62
N ILE A 117 4.17 -32.75 -11.13
CA ILE A 117 5.30 -32.08 -11.78
C ILE A 117 5.78 -32.90 -12.99
N VAL A 118 5.87 -34.22 -12.85
CA VAL A 118 6.34 -35.12 -13.92
C VAL A 118 5.34 -35.24 -15.06
N TYR A 119 4.04 -35.34 -14.75
CA TYR A 119 3.00 -35.66 -15.74
C TYR A 119 2.04 -34.49 -16.04
N GLY A 120 2.21 -33.35 -15.39
CA GLY A 120 1.32 -32.19 -15.54
C GLY A 120 0.18 -32.16 -14.52
N GLY A 121 -0.24 -30.95 -14.14
CA GLY A 121 -1.24 -30.70 -13.09
C GLY A 121 -2.65 -30.47 -13.62
N GLU A 122 -2.85 -30.39 -14.94
CA GLU A 122 -4.11 -29.97 -15.57
C GLU A 122 -5.34 -30.79 -15.14
N LYS A 123 -5.22 -32.13 -15.15
CA LYS A 123 -6.32 -33.03 -14.76
C LYS A 123 -6.70 -32.83 -13.29
N LYS A 124 -5.71 -32.59 -12.43
CA LYS A 124 -5.92 -32.32 -11.00
C LYS A 124 -6.60 -30.96 -10.80
N LEU A 125 -6.18 -29.94 -11.56
CA LEU A 125 -6.80 -28.63 -11.56
C LEU A 125 -8.27 -28.69 -11.99
N GLU A 126 -8.57 -29.36 -13.11
CA GLU A 126 -9.94 -29.50 -13.62
C GLU A 126 -10.86 -30.16 -12.58
N ARG A 127 -10.43 -31.29 -12.01
CA ARG A 127 -11.18 -31.98 -10.95
C ARG A 127 -11.38 -31.10 -9.71
N ALA A 128 -10.33 -30.40 -9.26
CA ALA A 128 -10.41 -29.53 -8.10
C ALA A 128 -11.41 -28.39 -8.32
N LEU A 129 -11.37 -27.74 -9.49
CA LEU A 129 -12.30 -26.67 -9.84
C LEU A 129 -13.75 -27.16 -9.86
N LEU A 130 -14.04 -28.29 -10.52
CA LEU A 130 -15.38 -28.85 -10.57
C LEU A 130 -15.93 -29.17 -9.17
N GLN A 131 -15.11 -29.77 -8.29
CA GLN A 131 -15.49 -30.06 -6.91
C GLN A 131 -15.75 -28.79 -6.10
N LEU A 132 -14.86 -27.79 -6.19
CA LEU A 132 -14.97 -26.55 -5.44
C LEU A 132 -16.15 -25.69 -5.92
N ILE A 133 -16.37 -25.61 -7.24
CA ILE A 133 -17.50 -24.87 -7.81
C ILE A 133 -18.82 -25.52 -7.41
N ALA A 134 -18.94 -26.85 -7.49
CA ALA A 134 -20.13 -27.57 -7.05
C ALA A 134 -20.42 -27.37 -5.55
N LYS A 135 -19.38 -27.37 -4.71
CA LYS A 135 -19.50 -27.22 -3.26
C LYS A 135 -19.82 -25.79 -2.82
N HIS A 136 -19.15 -24.80 -3.39
CA HIS A 136 -19.19 -23.42 -2.90
C HIS A 136 -20.08 -22.49 -3.72
N GLN A 137 -20.50 -22.91 -4.92
CA GLN A 137 -21.36 -22.15 -5.83
C GLN A 137 -20.91 -20.68 -6.00
N PRO A 138 -19.61 -20.44 -6.32
CA PRO A 138 -19.09 -19.08 -6.45
C PRO A 138 -19.66 -18.40 -7.70
N LYS A 139 -19.58 -17.06 -7.75
CA LYS A 139 -20.00 -16.28 -8.93
C LYS A 139 -18.96 -16.26 -10.05
N ALA A 140 -17.69 -16.50 -9.73
CA ALA A 140 -16.60 -16.70 -10.66
C ALA A 140 -15.45 -17.45 -9.98
N ALA A 141 -14.46 -17.92 -10.75
CA ALA A 141 -13.23 -18.49 -10.22
C ALA A 141 -11.99 -17.85 -10.87
N PHE A 142 -10.98 -17.55 -10.06
CA PHE A 142 -9.66 -17.09 -10.49
C PHE A 142 -8.62 -18.17 -10.18
N VAL A 143 -7.85 -18.55 -11.20
CA VAL A 143 -6.83 -19.62 -11.11
C VAL A 143 -5.44 -19.02 -11.25
N TYR A 144 -4.63 -19.12 -10.19
CA TYR A 144 -3.30 -18.55 -10.13
C TYR A 144 -2.25 -19.61 -10.45
N GLY A 145 -1.54 -19.46 -11.57
CA GLY A 145 -0.35 -20.27 -11.85
C GLY A 145 0.81 -19.87 -10.94
N THR A 146 1.45 -20.84 -10.29
CA THR A 146 2.71 -20.64 -9.54
C THR A 146 3.92 -20.93 -10.44
N CYS A 147 5.15 -20.81 -9.89
CA CYS A 147 6.37 -20.97 -10.69
C CYS A 147 6.45 -22.29 -11.45
N ILE A 148 6.13 -23.42 -10.82
CA ILE A 148 6.30 -24.73 -11.46
C ILE A 148 5.32 -24.96 -12.61
N VAL A 149 4.09 -24.42 -12.51
CA VAL A 149 3.05 -24.54 -13.54
C VAL A 149 3.53 -23.96 -14.86
N GLY A 150 4.15 -22.77 -14.83
CA GLY A 150 4.71 -22.15 -16.03
C GLY A 150 5.95 -22.87 -16.58
N LEU A 151 6.68 -23.63 -15.76
CA LEU A 151 7.88 -24.36 -16.19
C LEU A 151 7.54 -25.70 -16.85
N ILE A 152 6.55 -26.42 -16.32
CA ILE A 152 6.12 -27.71 -16.88
C ILE A 152 5.19 -27.54 -18.08
N GLY A 153 4.67 -26.33 -18.30
CA GLY A 153 3.90 -25.99 -19.49
C GLY A 153 2.42 -26.35 -19.42
N ASP A 154 1.84 -26.46 -18.22
CA ASP A 154 0.39 -26.69 -18.04
C ASP A 154 -0.43 -25.56 -18.72
N ASP A 155 -1.37 -25.93 -19.59
CA ASP A 155 -2.31 -24.99 -20.22
C ASP A 155 -3.51 -24.71 -19.31
N VAL A 156 -3.25 -23.91 -18.27
CA VAL A 156 -4.27 -23.45 -17.32
C VAL A 156 -5.42 -22.72 -18.03
N GLY A 157 -5.14 -22.02 -19.13
CA GLY A 157 -6.15 -21.29 -19.90
C GLY A 157 -7.15 -22.25 -20.55
N ALA A 158 -6.68 -23.32 -21.17
CA ALA A 158 -7.53 -24.36 -21.75
C ALA A 158 -8.39 -25.05 -20.69
N VAL A 159 -7.82 -25.38 -19.52
CA VAL A 159 -8.58 -25.96 -18.40
C VAL A 159 -9.69 -25.00 -17.95
N CYS A 160 -9.37 -23.73 -17.75
CA CYS A 160 -10.35 -22.71 -17.33
C CYS A 160 -11.51 -22.60 -18.32
N LYS A 161 -11.24 -22.59 -19.63
CA LYS A 161 -12.29 -22.56 -20.67
C LYS A 161 -13.20 -23.79 -20.61
N ARG A 162 -12.65 -25.00 -20.44
CA ARG A 162 -13.45 -26.23 -20.32
C ARG A 162 -14.34 -26.20 -19.09
N VAL A 163 -13.80 -25.83 -17.93
CA VAL A 163 -14.57 -25.75 -16.68
C VAL A 163 -15.64 -24.66 -16.76
N ALA A 164 -15.34 -23.50 -17.34
CA ALA A 164 -16.32 -22.44 -17.54
C ALA A 164 -17.50 -22.92 -18.40
N ALA A 165 -17.23 -23.64 -19.49
CA ALA A 165 -18.26 -24.23 -20.34
C ALA A 165 -19.11 -25.28 -19.61
N ALA A 166 -18.47 -26.11 -18.77
CA ALA A 166 -19.16 -27.17 -18.02
C ALA A 166 -20.00 -26.65 -16.84
N THR A 167 -19.60 -25.53 -16.22
CA THR A 167 -20.21 -25.02 -14.97
C THR A 167 -21.09 -23.79 -15.18
N GLY A 168 -20.97 -23.09 -16.32
CA GLY A 168 -21.74 -21.89 -16.63
C GLY A 168 -21.30 -20.63 -15.88
N ILE A 169 -20.20 -20.68 -15.11
CA ILE A 169 -19.62 -19.50 -14.45
C ILE A 169 -18.30 -19.09 -15.12
N PRO A 170 -17.91 -17.81 -15.03
CA PRO A 170 -16.58 -17.39 -15.47
C PRO A 170 -15.47 -18.08 -14.66
N VAL A 171 -14.55 -18.74 -15.35
CA VAL A 171 -13.32 -19.31 -14.77
C VAL A 171 -12.15 -18.70 -15.51
N LEU A 172 -11.31 -17.96 -14.80
CA LEU A 172 -10.31 -17.06 -15.36
C LEU A 172 -8.92 -17.47 -14.92
N SER A 173 -8.04 -17.76 -15.88
CA SER A 173 -6.63 -17.97 -15.60
C SER A 173 -5.95 -16.63 -15.33
N VAL A 174 -5.03 -16.63 -14.37
CA VAL A 174 -4.22 -15.48 -13.99
C VAL A 174 -2.77 -15.84 -14.26
N ALA A 175 -2.13 -15.13 -15.21
CA ALA A 175 -0.73 -15.31 -15.58
C ALA A 175 0.20 -14.79 -14.46
N SER A 176 0.30 -15.56 -13.39
CA SER A 176 0.84 -15.11 -12.10
C SER A 176 2.14 -15.79 -11.67
N GLU A 177 2.81 -16.50 -12.57
CA GLU A 177 3.99 -17.29 -12.26
C GLU A 177 5.11 -16.38 -11.72
N GLY A 178 5.66 -16.73 -10.56
CA GLY A 178 6.44 -15.81 -9.74
C GLY A 178 7.71 -15.26 -10.39
N PHE A 179 8.27 -15.98 -11.36
CA PHE A 179 9.50 -15.62 -12.06
C PHE A 179 9.31 -14.65 -13.24
N LYS A 180 8.07 -14.36 -13.67
CA LYS A 180 7.79 -13.59 -14.90
C LYS A 180 8.13 -12.09 -14.81
N GLY A 181 8.56 -11.60 -13.66
CA GLY A 181 8.88 -10.20 -13.45
C GLY A 181 8.75 -9.80 -11.99
N THR A 182 8.10 -8.67 -11.75
CA THR A 182 7.98 -8.04 -10.44
C THR A 182 6.53 -8.06 -9.94
N LYS A 183 6.32 -7.60 -8.71
CA LYS A 183 4.98 -7.42 -8.15
C LYS A 183 4.04 -6.56 -9.04
N LYS A 184 4.60 -5.57 -9.76
CA LYS A 184 3.82 -4.71 -10.69
C LYS A 184 3.21 -5.51 -11.83
N ASP A 185 3.94 -6.49 -12.36
CA ASP A 185 3.46 -7.38 -13.42
C ASP A 185 2.33 -8.27 -12.92
N GLY A 186 2.35 -8.64 -11.64
CA GLY A 186 1.25 -9.31 -10.96
C GLY A 186 -0.03 -8.47 -10.94
N TYR A 187 0.08 -7.17 -10.64
CA TYR A 187 -1.08 -6.27 -10.69
C TYR A 187 -1.66 -6.20 -12.10
N LYS A 188 -0.81 -6.12 -13.13
CA LYS A 188 -1.24 -6.15 -14.53
C LYS A 188 -1.96 -7.44 -14.87
N ALA A 189 -1.40 -8.60 -14.51
CA ALA A 189 -2.03 -9.91 -14.74
C ALA A 189 -3.42 -10.02 -14.07
N ALA A 190 -3.57 -9.49 -12.86
CA ALA A 190 -4.85 -9.40 -12.19
C ALA A 190 -5.85 -8.47 -12.90
N CYS A 191 -5.37 -7.30 -13.35
CA CYS A 191 -6.19 -6.36 -14.12
C CYS A 191 -6.68 -6.98 -15.43
N GLU A 192 -5.83 -7.72 -16.14
CA GLU A 192 -6.23 -8.45 -17.36
C GLU A 192 -7.29 -9.49 -17.06
N ALA A 193 -7.12 -10.29 -16.00
CA ALA A 193 -8.10 -11.30 -15.61
C ALA A 193 -9.46 -10.68 -15.28
N VAL A 194 -9.52 -9.67 -14.40
CA VAL A 194 -10.80 -9.05 -14.00
C VAL A 194 -11.47 -8.29 -15.15
N PHE A 195 -10.70 -7.76 -16.09
CA PHE A 195 -11.24 -7.05 -17.25
C PHE A 195 -12.16 -7.93 -18.11
N HIS A 196 -11.93 -9.25 -18.17
CA HIS A 196 -12.82 -10.19 -18.87
C HIS A 196 -14.24 -10.28 -18.29
N LEU A 197 -14.46 -9.82 -17.06
CA LEU A 197 -15.79 -9.77 -16.45
C LEU A 197 -16.53 -8.48 -16.80
N ILE A 198 -15.80 -7.39 -17.01
CA ILE A 198 -16.35 -6.05 -17.22
C ILE A 198 -17.05 -6.02 -18.59
N GLY A 199 -18.18 -5.32 -18.68
CA GLY A 199 -18.96 -5.25 -19.92
C GLY A 199 -20.02 -6.33 -20.07
N THR A 200 -20.13 -7.26 -19.11
CA THR A 200 -21.02 -8.44 -19.21
C THR A 200 -22.27 -8.36 -18.34
N GLY A 201 -22.50 -7.24 -17.67
CA GLY A 201 -23.67 -6.99 -16.81
C GLY A 201 -24.48 -5.79 -17.29
N ASP A 202 -25.77 -5.73 -16.93
CA ASP A 202 -26.64 -4.61 -17.29
C ASP A 202 -26.26 -3.32 -16.54
N THR A 203 -26.32 -2.20 -17.26
CA THR A 203 -25.96 -0.86 -16.77
C THR A 203 -27.15 0.11 -16.74
N SER A 204 -28.34 -0.33 -17.19
CA SER A 204 -29.53 0.52 -17.32
C SER A 204 -29.95 1.22 -16.03
N ALA A 205 -29.74 0.58 -14.88
CA ALA A 205 -30.12 1.08 -13.56
C ALA A 205 -29.03 1.92 -12.85
N ILE A 206 -27.91 2.22 -13.50
CA ILE A 206 -26.82 2.98 -12.88
C ILE A 206 -27.12 4.49 -12.90
N SER A 207 -26.98 5.13 -11.74
CA SER A 207 -27.18 6.56 -11.57
C SER A 207 -26.27 7.40 -12.49
N PRO A 208 -26.72 8.56 -12.99
CA PRO A 208 -25.85 9.53 -13.65
C PRO A 208 -24.77 10.09 -12.72
N TYR A 209 -25.00 10.06 -11.40
CA TYR A 209 -24.02 10.43 -10.37
C TYR A 209 -23.41 9.16 -9.77
N SER A 210 -22.50 8.54 -10.52
CA SER A 210 -21.95 7.22 -10.16
C SER A 210 -20.44 7.11 -10.36
N VAL A 211 -19.81 6.37 -9.46
CA VAL A 211 -18.37 6.11 -9.48
C VAL A 211 -18.03 4.64 -9.23
N ASN A 212 -16.84 4.23 -9.66
CA ASN A 212 -16.18 3.03 -9.16
C ASN A 212 -15.04 3.41 -8.21
N LEU A 213 -14.86 2.62 -7.15
CA LEU A 213 -13.67 2.69 -6.29
C LEU A 213 -12.65 1.65 -6.78
N MET A 214 -11.49 2.09 -7.25
CA MET A 214 -10.45 1.23 -7.78
C MET A 214 -9.19 1.27 -6.92
N GLY A 215 -8.73 0.09 -6.51
CA GLY A 215 -7.46 -0.08 -5.80
C GLY A 215 -7.59 0.18 -4.30
N ASP A 216 -8.82 0.19 -3.78
CA ASP A 216 -9.08 -0.04 -2.37
C ASP A 216 -9.39 -1.52 -2.14
N PHE A 217 -8.75 -2.10 -1.12
CA PHE A 217 -8.82 -3.54 -0.83
C PHE A 217 -9.64 -3.84 0.44
N ASN A 218 -10.38 -2.84 0.94
CA ASN A 218 -11.21 -2.86 2.14
C ASN A 218 -10.49 -3.42 3.37
N ILE A 219 -9.22 -3.04 3.55
CA ILE A 219 -8.45 -3.44 4.73
C ILE A 219 -9.08 -2.73 5.93
N ALA A 220 -9.48 -3.49 6.94
CA ALA A 220 -10.15 -2.95 8.13
C ALA A 220 -11.40 -2.09 7.83
N GLY A 221 -12.12 -2.36 6.74
CA GLY A 221 -13.39 -1.68 6.43
C GLY A 221 -13.26 -0.32 5.73
N GLU A 222 -12.08 0.02 5.20
CA GLU A 222 -11.80 1.31 4.55
C GLU A 222 -12.77 1.68 3.42
N SER A 223 -13.11 0.74 2.55
CA SER A 223 -14.03 0.99 1.43
C SER A 223 -15.43 1.37 1.92
N TRP A 224 -15.86 0.89 3.08
CA TRP A 224 -17.18 1.21 3.64
C TRP A 224 -17.24 2.65 4.13
N VAL A 225 -16.16 3.14 4.75
CA VAL A 225 -16.03 4.54 5.17
C VAL A 225 -16.06 5.46 3.95
N ILE A 226 -15.27 5.14 2.92
CA ILE A 226 -15.22 5.94 1.69
C ILE A 226 -16.59 5.96 0.99
N ARG A 227 -17.26 4.80 0.94
CA ARG A 227 -18.61 4.66 0.38
C ARG A 227 -19.61 5.54 1.13
N GLU A 228 -19.61 5.53 2.46
CA GLU A 228 -20.50 6.34 3.28
C GLU A 228 -20.36 7.85 2.98
N TYR A 229 -19.13 8.35 2.83
CA TYR A 229 -18.89 9.74 2.45
C TYR A 229 -19.44 10.09 1.06
N LEU A 230 -19.27 9.20 0.08
CA LEU A 230 -19.79 9.39 -1.28
C LEU A 230 -21.32 9.30 -1.32
N GLU A 231 -21.92 8.39 -0.56
CA GLU A 231 -23.38 8.25 -0.45
C GLU A 231 -24.02 9.47 0.22
N ARG A 232 -23.38 10.06 1.24
CA ARG A 232 -23.79 11.36 1.82
C ARG A 232 -23.77 12.50 0.82
N MET A 233 -22.89 12.44 -0.19
CA MET A 233 -22.91 13.38 -1.31
C MET A 233 -24.03 13.08 -2.32
N GLY A 234 -24.64 11.90 -2.28
CA GLY A 234 -25.59 11.43 -3.28
C GLY A 234 -24.93 10.75 -4.48
N ILE A 235 -23.71 10.25 -4.32
CA ILE A 235 -22.97 9.51 -5.35
C ILE A 235 -23.17 8.01 -5.16
N GLU A 236 -23.62 7.30 -6.20
CA GLU A 236 -23.67 5.84 -6.20
C GLU A 236 -22.26 5.27 -6.38
N VAL A 237 -21.82 4.39 -5.48
CA VAL A 237 -20.64 3.56 -5.70
C VAL A 237 -21.07 2.23 -6.34
N VAL A 238 -20.92 2.14 -7.66
CA VAL A 238 -21.37 1.00 -8.50
C VAL A 238 -20.60 -0.26 -8.17
N ALA A 239 -19.27 -0.16 -8.11
CA ALA A 239 -18.38 -1.26 -7.79
C ALA A 239 -17.15 -0.79 -7.00
N THR A 240 -16.69 -1.66 -6.11
CA THR A 240 -15.36 -1.56 -5.49
C THR A 240 -14.49 -2.67 -6.06
N ILE A 241 -13.40 -2.28 -6.70
CA ILE A 241 -12.41 -3.16 -7.32
C ILE A 241 -11.15 -3.04 -6.45
N THR A 242 -10.96 -3.88 -5.43
CA THR A 242 -11.67 -5.16 -5.19
C THR A 242 -12.13 -5.38 -3.76
N GLY A 243 -11.84 -4.47 -2.83
CA GLY A 243 -12.23 -4.60 -1.43
C GLY A 243 -13.74 -4.80 -1.24
N ASP A 244 -14.14 -5.90 -0.61
CA ASP A 244 -15.55 -6.33 -0.51
C ASP A 244 -16.26 -6.35 -1.88
N GLY A 245 -15.52 -6.65 -2.94
CA GLY A 245 -16.01 -6.67 -4.31
C GLY A 245 -17.02 -7.80 -4.54
N ARG A 246 -17.92 -7.60 -5.50
CA ARG A 246 -18.86 -8.62 -5.99
C ARG A 246 -18.72 -8.79 -7.49
N ILE A 247 -18.75 -10.02 -7.97
CA ILE A 247 -18.66 -10.31 -9.40
C ILE A 247 -19.74 -9.57 -10.18
N ASP A 248 -21.00 -9.61 -9.73
CA ASP A 248 -22.10 -8.96 -10.44
C ASP A 248 -21.94 -7.43 -10.50
N ALA A 249 -21.36 -6.80 -9.46
CA ALA A 249 -21.01 -5.38 -9.47
C ALA A 249 -19.85 -5.07 -10.44
N ILE A 250 -18.81 -5.91 -10.47
CA ILE A 250 -17.69 -5.79 -11.40
C ILE A 250 -18.18 -5.90 -12.86
N ARG A 251 -19.11 -6.82 -13.15
CA ARG A 251 -19.63 -7.02 -14.51
C ARG A 251 -20.31 -5.76 -15.08
N ARG A 252 -21.02 -5.01 -14.23
CA ARG A 252 -21.71 -3.76 -14.58
C ARG A 252 -20.91 -2.47 -14.35
N CYS A 253 -19.67 -2.55 -13.84
CA CYS A 253 -18.93 -1.35 -13.43
C CYS A 253 -18.60 -0.38 -14.58
N HIS A 254 -18.62 -0.87 -15.82
CA HIS A 254 -18.47 -0.06 -17.03
C HIS A 254 -19.58 0.99 -17.25
N GLY A 255 -20.71 0.89 -16.55
CA GLY A 255 -21.77 1.92 -16.63
C GLY A 255 -21.54 3.14 -15.73
N ALA A 256 -20.58 3.08 -14.79
CA ALA A 256 -20.24 4.21 -13.92
C ALA A 256 -19.69 5.39 -14.72
N LYS A 257 -19.81 6.62 -14.18
CA LYS A 257 -19.34 7.83 -14.88
C LYS A 257 -17.90 8.22 -14.58
N LEU A 258 -17.32 7.74 -13.48
CA LEU A 258 -15.94 8.03 -13.10
C LEU A 258 -15.30 6.88 -12.33
N ASN A 259 -14.05 6.57 -12.65
CA ASN A 259 -13.22 5.67 -11.87
C ASN A 259 -12.30 6.44 -10.90
N LEU A 260 -12.45 6.20 -9.60
CA LEU A 260 -11.58 6.76 -8.56
C LEU A 260 -10.47 5.78 -8.22
N VAL A 261 -9.24 6.11 -8.64
CA VAL A 261 -8.07 5.22 -8.53
C VAL A 261 -7.24 5.58 -7.31
N GLN A 262 -7.43 4.83 -6.22
CA GLN A 262 -6.68 4.95 -4.96
C GLN A 262 -5.26 4.39 -5.11
N CYS A 263 -5.13 3.12 -5.46
CA CYS A 263 -3.83 2.47 -5.64
C CYS A 263 -3.37 2.57 -7.09
N SER A 264 -2.81 3.72 -7.46
CA SER A 264 -2.31 4.01 -8.82
C SER A 264 -1.36 2.92 -9.34
N GLY A 265 -0.47 2.39 -8.49
CA GLY A 265 0.47 1.34 -8.89
C GLY A 265 -0.18 0.01 -9.28
N SER A 266 -1.40 -0.29 -8.82
CA SER A 266 -2.10 -1.53 -9.13
C SER A 266 -3.19 -1.40 -10.19
N MET A 267 -4.00 -0.34 -10.14
CA MET A 267 -5.24 -0.26 -10.93
C MET A 267 -5.19 0.69 -12.12
N THR A 268 -4.12 1.49 -12.30
CA THR A 268 -4.03 2.41 -13.44
C THR A 268 -4.13 1.67 -14.78
N HIS A 269 -3.61 0.45 -14.85
CA HIS A 269 -3.72 -0.40 -16.05
C HIS A 269 -5.20 -0.70 -16.39
N LEU A 270 -5.98 -1.16 -15.40
CA LEU A 270 -7.41 -1.43 -15.59
C LEU A 270 -8.18 -0.15 -15.93
N ALA A 271 -7.91 0.95 -15.24
CA ALA A 271 -8.57 2.22 -15.47
C ALA A 271 -8.35 2.75 -16.89
N LYS A 272 -7.12 2.66 -17.42
CA LYS A 272 -6.81 3.00 -18.82
C LYS A 272 -7.55 2.11 -19.81
N LYS A 273 -7.64 0.80 -19.54
CA LYS A 273 -8.42 -0.11 -20.40
C LYS A 273 -9.91 0.24 -20.39
N MET A 274 -10.49 0.52 -19.23
CA MET A 274 -11.89 0.94 -19.13
C MET A 274 -12.16 2.28 -19.82
N GLN A 275 -11.21 3.22 -19.76
CA GLN A 275 -11.31 4.47 -20.51
C GLN A 275 -11.28 4.22 -22.02
N SER A 276 -10.40 3.34 -22.50
CA SER A 276 -10.27 3.03 -23.92
C SER A 276 -11.47 2.26 -24.48
N GLU A 277 -11.97 1.26 -23.75
CA GLU A 277 -13.00 0.34 -24.23
C GLU A 277 -14.43 0.86 -24.00
N TYR A 278 -14.66 1.49 -22.84
CA TYR A 278 -15.99 1.90 -22.39
C TYR A 278 -16.14 3.42 -22.23
N GLY A 279 -15.08 4.20 -22.49
CA GLY A 279 -15.12 5.66 -22.36
C GLY A 279 -15.18 6.17 -20.92
N VAL A 280 -15.03 5.32 -19.90
CA VAL A 280 -15.15 5.74 -18.49
C VAL A 280 -13.84 6.41 -18.04
N PRO A 281 -13.83 7.73 -17.77
CA PRO A 281 -12.62 8.42 -17.35
C PRO A 281 -12.18 7.97 -15.95
N PHE A 282 -10.94 8.29 -15.59
CA PHE A 282 -10.41 7.99 -14.27
C PHE A 282 -9.66 9.17 -13.66
N LYS A 283 -9.68 9.23 -12.33
CA LYS A 283 -8.97 10.22 -11.53
C LYS A 283 -8.13 9.48 -10.49
N ARG A 284 -6.84 9.83 -10.40
CA ARG A 284 -5.98 9.39 -9.29
C ARG A 284 -6.36 10.16 -8.04
N VAL A 285 -6.70 9.47 -6.96
CA VAL A 285 -7.12 10.06 -5.68
C VAL A 285 -6.40 9.37 -4.53
N SER A 286 -6.30 10.04 -3.40
CA SER A 286 -5.92 9.41 -2.14
C SER A 286 -7.02 9.63 -1.10
N PHE A 287 -7.40 8.58 -0.39
CA PHE A 287 -8.35 8.62 0.72
C PHE A 287 -7.64 8.64 2.08
N PHE A 288 -6.34 8.93 2.14
CA PHE A 288 -5.56 8.90 3.38
C PHE A 288 -5.21 10.31 3.87
N GLY A 289 -5.69 10.68 5.06
CA GLY A 289 -5.45 11.99 5.66
C GLY A 289 -6.51 13.03 5.28
N ILE A 290 -6.51 14.16 6.02
CA ILE A 290 -7.53 15.21 5.84
C ILE A 290 -7.47 15.84 4.45
N GLU A 291 -6.28 16.25 4.02
CA GLU A 291 -6.08 17.00 2.77
C GLU A 291 -6.51 16.16 1.55
N ASP A 292 -5.95 14.95 1.45
CA ASP A 292 -6.17 14.05 0.32
C ASP A 292 -7.64 13.58 0.26
N MET A 293 -8.23 13.19 1.40
CA MET A 293 -9.64 12.79 1.45
C MET A 293 -10.57 13.96 1.06
N SER A 294 -10.31 15.17 1.57
CA SER A 294 -11.09 16.36 1.21
C SER A 294 -10.98 16.67 -0.28
N ALA A 295 -9.75 16.62 -0.82
CA ALA A 295 -9.51 16.84 -2.25
C ALA A 295 -10.24 15.81 -3.12
N ALA A 296 -10.28 14.54 -2.70
CA ALA A 296 -11.01 13.50 -3.42
C ALA A 296 -12.52 13.78 -3.50
N LEU A 297 -13.15 14.18 -2.39
CA LEU A 297 -14.57 14.54 -2.37
C LEU A 297 -14.86 15.77 -3.25
N TYR A 298 -14.01 16.80 -3.16
CA TYR A 298 -14.16 17.99 -4.00
C TYR A 298 -13.94 17.70 -5.48
N ASP A 299 -12.99 16.83 -5.83
CA ASP A 299 -12.73 16.46 -7.22
C ASP A 299 -13.88 15.66 -7.83
N VAL A 300 -14.56 14.82 -7.03
CA VAL A 300 -15.81 14.16 -7.44
C VAL A 300 -16.90 15.19 -7.72
N ALA A 301 -17.13 16.14 -6.80
CA ALA A 301 -18.14 17.18 -7.00
C ALA A 301 -17.85 18.05 -8.24
N LYS A 302 -16.58 18.44 -8.45
CA LYS A 302 -16.15 19.20 -9.65
C LYS A 302 -16.37 18.43 -10.93
N PHE A 303 -16.07 17.13 -10.95
CA PHE A 303 -16.23 16.30 -12.13
C PHE A 303 -17.69 16.29 -12.63
N PHE A 304 -18.64 16.21 -11.70
CA PHE A 304 -20.07 16.23 -12.04
C PHE A 304 -20.65 17.65 -12.23
N GLY A 305 -19.87 18.71 -11.97
CA GLY A 305 -20.27 20.09 -12.23
C GLY A 305 -21.51 20.56 -11.47
N SER A 306 -21.81 19.99 -10.29
CA SER A 306 -22.99 20.33 -9.50
C SER A 306 -22.63 21.09 -8.23
N GLU A 307 -23.17 22.29 -8.08
CA GLU A 307 -23.02 23.10 -6.86
C GLU A 307 -23.66 22.43 -5.65
N GLU A 308 -24.74 21.67 -5.84
CA GLU A 308 -25.35 20.89 -4.75
C GLU A 308 -24.38 19.82 -4.23
N LEU A 309 -23.73 19.07 -5.14
CA LEU A 309 -22.72 18.09 -4.77
C LEU A 309 -21.52 18.75 -4.08
N MET A 310 -21.13 19.94 -4.53
CA MET A 310 -20.05 20.72 -3.93
C MET A 310 -20.39 21.12 -2.48
N GLU A 311 -21.61 21.59 -2.21
CA GLU A 311 -22.01 21.94 -0.84
C GLU A 311 -22.13 20.70 0.05
N LYS A 312 -22.65 19.57 -0.48
CA LYS A 312 -22.64 18.30 0.26
C LYS A 312 -21.22 17.85 0.60
N ALA A 313 -20.28 17.94 -0.33
CA ALA A 313 -18.87 17.65 -0.07
C ALA A 313 -18.29 18.56 1.03
N ARG A 314 -18.55 19.88 0.97
CA ARG A 314 -18.13 20.83 2.02
C ARG A 314 -18.73 20.50 3.37
N SER A 315 -20.00 20.09 3.41
CA SER A 315 -20.69 19.69 4.63
C SER A 315 -20.03 18.46 5.27
N VAL A 316 -19.79 17.40 4.49
CA VAL A 316 -19.08 16.20 4.95
C VAL A 316 -17.70 16.55 5.50
N VAL A 317 -16.91 17.32 4.74
CA VAL A 317 -15.56 17.74 5.16
C VAL A 317 -15.60 18.54 6.46
N ARG A 318 -16.49 19.53 6.56
CA ARG A 318 -16.61 20.40 7.74
C ARG A 318 -16.97 19.59 8.99
N GLU A 319 -17.96 18.70 8.86
CA GLU A 319 -18.43 17.87 9.97
C GLU A 319 -17.35 16.90 10.44
N GLU A 320 -16.75 16.15 9.51
CA GLU A 320 -15.78 15.10 9.83
C GLU A 320 -14.46 15.68 10.36
N VAL A 321 -13.96 16.77 9.77
CA VAL A 321 -12.77 17.48 10.28
C VAL A 321 -13.05 18.05 11.67
N GLY A 322 -14.24 18.61 11.91
CA GLY A 322 -14.64 19.13 13.21
C GLY A 322 -14.58 18.07 14.33
N LYS A 323 -14.93 16.82 14.02
CA LYS A 323 -14.87 15.69 14.98
C LYS A 323 -13.44 15.33 15.38
N ILE A 324 -12.50 15.29 14.42
CA ILE A 324 -11.16 14.73 14.63
C ILE A 324 -10.09 15.77 14.99
N TYR A 325 -10.26 17.02 14.57
CA TYR A 325 -9.22 18.04 14.67
C TYR A 325 -8.75 18.33 16.11
N PRO A 326 -9.63 18.38 17.14
CA PRO A 326 -9.19 18.59 18.52
C PRO A 326 -8.22 17.52 19.02
N GLN A 327 -8.45 16.25 18.68
CA GLN A 327 -7.59 15.13 19.06
C GLN A 327 -6.25 15.19 18.32
N LEU A 328 -6.28 15.47 17.01
CA LEU A 328 -5.07 15.63 16.20
C LEU A 328 -4.19 16.78 16.68
N ARG A 329 -4.79 17.88 17.16
CA ARG A 329 -4.08 19.02 17.76
C ARG A 329 -3.32 18.60 19.01
N ALA A 330 -3.97 17.89 19.93
CA ALA A 330 -3.33 17.42 21.15
C ALA A 330 -2.14 16.49 20.84
N TRP A 331 -2.31 15.51 19.94
CA TRP A 331 -1.20 14.63 19.55
C TRP A 331 -0.08 15.35 18.81
N ARG A 332 -0.42 16.36 18.00
CA ARG A 332 0.58 17.18 17.30
C ARG A 332 1.51 17.89 18.29
N ASP A 333 1.00 18.39 19.41
CA ASP A 333 1.82 19.09 20.40
C ASP A 333 2.88 18.15 21.01
N ASP A 334 2.52 16.89 21.27
CA ASP A 334 3.43 15.86 21.78
C ASP A 334 4.43 15.34 20.72
N LEU A 335 3.99 15.25 19.46
CA LEU A 335 4.76 14.68 18.35
C LEU A 335 5.66 15.70 17.62
N LYS A 336 5.53 16.99 17.93
CA LYS A 336 6.22 18.06 17.24
C LYS A 336 7.73 17.85 17.22
N GLY A 337 8.30 17.81 16.02
CA GLY A 337 9.74 17.68 15.81
C GLY A 337 10.28 16.24 15.87
N LYS A 338 9.45 15.24 16.21
CA LYS A 338 9.82 13.82 16.12
C LYS A 338 10.01 13.42 14.65
N LYS A 339 10.90 12.45 14.42
CA LYS A 339 11.30 12.01 13.07
C LYS A 339 10.72 10.65 12.73
N ALA A 340 10.22 10.51 11.51
CA ALA A 340 9.66 9.27 10.99
C ALA A 340 10.45 8.73 9.79
N ALA A 341 10.55 7.41 9.71
CA ALA A 341 10.94 6.65 8.54
C ALA A 341 9.71 6.02 7.90
N ILE A 342 9.65 6.01 6.56
CA ILE A 342 8.59 5.38 5.78
C ILE A 342 9.25 4.38 4.82
N TYR A 343 8.81 3.13 4.82
CA TYR A 343 9.17 2.17 3.79
C TYR A 343 7.98 1.32 3.38
N VAL A 344 7.46 1.55 2.18
CA VAL A 344 6.16 1.00 1.74
C VAL A 344 6.18 0.45 0.32
N GLY A 345 5.08 -0.16 -0.12
CA GLY A 345 4.99 -0.77 -1.46
C GLY A 345 5.23 0.23 -2.60
N GLY A 346 4.41 1.28 -2.73
CA GLY A 346 4.48 2.23 -3.84
C GLY A 346 4.51 3.68 -3.37
N ALA A 347 5.01 4.58 -4.22
CA ALA A 347 5.27 5.98 -3.87
C ALA A 347 4.02 6.80 -3.58
N PHE A 348 2.91 6.53 -4.26
CA PHE A 348 1.66 7.25 -4.00
C PHE A 348 1.22 7.17 -2.52
N LYS A 349 1.40 6.00 -1.91
CA LYS A 349 1.18 5.80 -0.46
C LYS A 349 2.19 6.59 0.38
N ALA A 350 3.45 6.63 -0.04
CA ALA A 350 4.48 7.40 0.64
C ALA A 350 4.18 8.90 0.63
N PHE A 351 3.66 9.46 -0.47
CA PHE A 351 3.24 10.87 -0.54
C PHE A 351 2.20 11.22 0.52
N SER A 352 1.13 10.42 0.63
CA SER A 352 0.06 10.67 1.60
C SER A 352 0.55 10.49 3.04
N LEU A 353 1.48 9.56 3.30
CA LEU A 353 2.12 9.41 4.62
C LEU A 353 2.97 10.62 4.99
N VAL A 354 3.74 11.18 4.06
CA VAL A 354 4.52 12.41 4.28
C VAL A 354 3.60 13.57 4.67
N ARG A 355 2.47 13.74 3.97
CA ARG A 355 1.47 14.77 4.30
C ARG A 355 0.81 14.55 5.66
N ALA A 356 0.41 13.32 5.97
CA ALA A 356 -0.21 13.00 7.26
C ALA A 356 0.73 13.21 8.44
N LEU A 357 2.02 12.86 8.30
CA LEU A 357 3.03 13.12 9.33
C LEU A 357 3.23 14.62 9.57
N ARG A 358 3.20 15.44 8.51
CA ARG A 358 3.24 16.90 8.64
C ARG A 358 2.05 17.45 9.40
N THR A 359 0.85 16.90 9.19
CA THR A 359 -0.35 17.25 9.97
C THR A 359 -0.12 17.02 11.47
N LEU A 360 0.57 15.94 11.84
CA LEU A 360 0.98 15.59 13.21
C LEU A 360 2.24 16.33 13.70
N GLY A 361 2.81 17.24 12.91
CA GLY A 361 4.01 18.00 13.31
C GLY A 361 5.33 17.20 13.28
N MET A 362 5.33 16.01 12.68
CA MET A 362 6.50 15.15 12.53
C MET A 362 7.26 15.47 11.23
N ARG A 363 8.57 15.19 11.23
CA ARG A 363 9.43 15.30 10.03
C ARG A 363 9.69 13.93 9.44
N THR A 364 9.67 13.83 8.12
CA THR A 364 10.10 12.60 7.43
C THR A 364 11.61 12.65 7.27
N ALA A 365 12.34 11.69 7.84
CA ALA A 365 13.81 11.65 7.77
C ALA A 365 14.34 10.56 6.82
N LEU A 366 13.52 9.54 6.57
CA LEU A 366 13.76 8.49 5.59
C LEU A 366 12.44 8.17 4.89
N VAL A 367 12.45 8.10 3.57
CA VAL A 367 11.31 7.61 2.78
C VAL A 367 11.79 6.66 1.70
N GLY A 368 11.10 5.54 1.55
CA GLY A 368 11.46 4.57 0.53
C GLY A 368 10.31 3.74 0.06
N THR A 369 10.48 3.17 -1.13
CA THR A 369 9.43 2.36 -1.74
C THR A 369 10.00 1.10 -2.39
N GLN A 370 9.15 0.08 -2.47
CA GLN A 370 9.48 -1.15 -3.17
C GLN A 370 9.32 -0.99 -4.68
N THR A 371 8.35 -0.21 -5.16
CA THR A 371 7.98 -0.21 -6.59
C THR A 371 7.85 1.19 -7.17
N GLY A 372 8.58 2.19 -6.68
CA GLY A 372 8.59 3.54 -7.25
C GLY A 372 9.25 3.58 -8.63
N ASP A 373 8.93 4.61 -9.40
CA ASP A 373 9.65 4.97 -10.63
C ASP A 373 10.37 6.34 -10.51
N ALA A 374 11.02 6.78 -11.58
CA ALA A 374 11.83 7.98 -11.53
C ALA A 374 11.02 9.26 -11.26
N GLU A 375 9.79 9.34 -11.80
CA GLU A 375 8.90 10.48 -11.56
C GLU A 375 8.45 10.50 -10.10
N ASP A 376 8.06 9.33 -9.57
CA ASP A 376 7.72 9.16 -8.17
C ASP A 376 8.83 9.67 -7.23
N TYR A 377 10.09 9.30 -7.48
CA TYR A 377 11.23 9.71 -6.65
C TYR A 377 11.58 11.18 -6.79
N ASN A 378 11.36 11.78 -7.97
CA ASN A 378 11.51 13.23 -8.15
C ASN A 378 10.47 13.98 -7.31
N THR A 379 9.20 13.54 -7.34
CA THR A 379 8.17 14.10 -6.47
C THR A 379 8.51 13.91 -4.99
N LEU A 380 9.07 12.75 -4.58
CA LEU A 380 9.53 12.58 -3.20
C LEU A 380 10.64 13.56 -2.81
N ARG A 381 11.59 13.84 -3.71
CA ARG A 381 12.67 14.82 -3.48
C ARG A 381 12.13 16.24 -3.29
N GLU A 382 11.14 16.63 -4.09
CA GLU A 382 10.49 17.94 -3.98
C GLU A 382 9.59 18.04 -2.74
N MET A 383 8.90 16.96 -2.41
CA MET A 383 7.97 16.91 -1.29
C MET A 383 8.68 16.85 0.05
N CYS A 384 9.89 16.27 0.17
CA CYS A 384 10.55 16.06 1.46
C CYS A 384 11.48 17.22 1.85
N ASP A 385 11.70 17.39 3.15
CA ASP A 385 12.58 18.43 3.67
C ASP A 385 14.06 18.09 3.34
N PRO A 386 14.95 19.08 3.14
CA PRO A 386 16.37 18.84 2.90
C PRO A 386 17.01 17.93 3.96
N GLY A 387 17.83 16.98 3.52
CA GLY A 387 18.44 15.95 4.37
C GLY A 387 17.64 14.66 4.52
N THR A 388 16.41 14.59 3.97
CA THR A 388 15.64 13.34 3.95
C THR A 388 16.29 12.31 3.04
N ILE A 389 16.55 11.11 3.56
CA ILE A 389 17.08 10.00 2.77
C ILE A 389 15.95 9.36 1.95
N ILE A 390 16.21 9.09 0.67
CA ILE A 390 15.26 8.51 -0.27
C ILE A 390 15.82 7.21 -0.84
N VAL A 391 15.09 6.10 -0.72
CA VAL A 391 15.57 4.78 -1.15
C VAL A 391 14.56 4.01 -2.01
N ASP A 392 15.03 3.42 -3.11
CA ASP A 392 14.31 2.39 -3.88
C ASP A 392 14.76 1.00 -3.42
N ASP A 393 13.87 0.01 -3.29
CA ASP A 393 14.19 -1.41 -3.05
C ASP A 393 15.27 -1.66 -1.96
N SER A 394 15.20 -0.89 -0.88
CA SER A 394 16.19 -0.98 0.20
C SER A 394 16.08 -2.28 0.97
N ASN A 395 17.22 -2.72 1.52
CA ASN A 395 17.31 -3.93 2.32
C ASN A 395 17.24 -3.63 3.83
N PRO A 396 17.03 -4.64 4.68
CA PRO A 396 16.89 -4.45 6.13
C PRO A 396 18.09 -3.77 6.80
N ILE A 397 19.32 -4.01 6.33
CA ILE A 397 20.54 -3.46 6.93
C ILE A 397 20.69 -1.99 6.55
N GLU A 398 20.48 -1.64 5.27
CA GLU A 398 20.41 -0.24 4.82
C GLU A 398 19.35 0.53 5.63
N LEU A 399 18.12 0.01 5.70
CA LEU A 399 17.02 0.63 6.45
C LEU A 399 17.36 0.83 7.92
N ALA A 400 17.90 -0.20 8.58
CA ALA A 400 18.29 -0.13 9.98
C ALA A 400 19.34 0.96 10.23
N LYS A 401 20.37 1.00 9.38
CA LYS A 401 21.47 1.93 9.52
C LYS A 401 21.06 3.37 9.27
N PHE A 402 20.29 3.64 8.22
CA PHE A 402 19.73 4.98 7.98
C PHE A 402 18.79 5.42 9.11
N CYS A 403 17.98 4.52 9.67
CA CYS A 403 17.11 4.86 10.81
C CYS A 403 17.90 5.28 12.05
N LEU A 404 19.06 4.68 12.29
CA LEU A 404 19.94 5.05 13.40
C LEU A 404 20.61 6.41 13.15
N GLU A 405 21.17 6.63 11.97
CA GLU A 405 21.87 7.88 11.61
C GLU A 405 20.95 9.10 11.57
N GLN A 406 19.74 8.91 11.06
CA GLN A 406 18.72 9.95 11.00
C GLN A 406 18.04 10.20 12.35
N ASP A 407 18.35 9.38 13.35
CA ASP A 407 17.78 9.37 14.68
C ASP A 407 16.23 9.31 14.68
N VAL A 408 15.70 8.31 13.99
CA VAL A 408 14.25 8.12 13.78
C VAL A 408 13.54 7.68 15.06
N ASP A 409 12.35 8.26 15.33
CA ASP A 409 11.46 7.93 16.46
C ASP A 409 10.33 6.97 16.09
N LEU A 410 9.88 6.99 14.82
CA LEU A 410 8.81 6.16 14.28
C LEU A 410 9.25 5.51 12.97
N PHE A 411 9.02 4.22 12.80
CA PHE A 411 9.14 3.54 11.52
C PHE A 411 7.76 3.05 11.05
N ILE A 412 7.31 3.57 9.91
CA ILE A 412 6.11 3.15 9.21
C ILE A 412 6.49 2.16 8.11
N GLY A 413 5.97 0.93 8.21
CA GLY A 413 6.30 -0.15 7.27
C GLY A 413 5.28 -1.26 7.26
N GLY A 414 5.72 -2.47 6.88
CA GLY A 414 4.94 -3.70 7.03
C GLY A 414 5.58 -4.69 8.00
N VAL A 415 5.04 -5.91 7.98
CA VAL A 415 5.45 -6.99 8.90
C VAL A 415 6.95 -7.30 8.86
N LYS A 416 7.63 -7.07 7.74
CA LYS A 416 9.07 -7.33 7.60
C LYS A 416 9.94 -6.25 8.24
N GLU A 417 9.46 -5.01 8.27
CA GLU A 417 10.16 -3.88 8.90
C GLU A 417 9.88 -3.78 10.40
N ARG A 418 8.77 -4.37 10.89
CA ARG A 418 8.37 -4.35 12.30
C ARG A 418 9.48 -4.87 13.26
N PRO A 419 10.12 -6.03 13.01
CA PRO A 419 11.21 -6.49 13.87
C PRO A 419 12.42 -5.55 13.86
N ILE A 420 12.72 -4.90 12.73
CA ILE A 420 13.82 -3.94 12.61
C ILE A 420 13.56 -2.78 13.57
N ALA A 421 12.37 -2.17 13.49
CA ALA A 421 11.99 -1.04 14.32
C ALA A 421 12.12 -1.37 15.82
N TYR A 422 11.55 -2.49 16.27
CA TYR A 422 11.56 -2.86 17.67
C TYR A 422 12.97 -3.20 18.20
N LYS A 423 13.80 -3.87 17.40
CA LYS A 423 15.20 -4.16 17.79
C LYS A 423 16.05 -2.89 17.89
N LEU A 424 15.70 -1.84 17.16
CA LEU A 424 16.35 -0.53 17.22
C LEU A 424 15.75 0.42 18.27
N GLY A 425 14.73 -0.01 19.03
CA GLY A 425 14.05 0.83 20.01
C GLY A 425 13.25 1.98 19.38
N ILE A 426 12.69 1.76 18.19
CA ILE A 426 11.88 2.72 17.42
C ILE A 426 10.40 2.34 17.53
N GLY A 427 9.52 3.32 17.66
CA GLY A 427 8.08 3.10 17.52
C GLY A 427 7.73 2.56 16.14
N PHE A 428 6.70 1.73 16.05
CA PHE A 428 6.29 1.16 14.77
C PHE A 428 4.81 1.46 14.51
N CYS A 429 4.49 1.79 13.26
CA CYS A 429 3.11 1.90 12.79
C CYS A 429 2.94 1.00 11.56
N ASP A 430 2.03 0.03 11.64
CA ASP A 430 1.70 -0.81 10.49
C ASP A 430 0.75 -0.06 9.55
N HIS A 431 1.24 0.28 8.36
CA HIS A 431 0.43 0.90 7.31
C HIS A 431 0.21 -0.04 6.12
N ASN A 432 0.57 -1.32 6.27
CA ASN A 432 0.37 -2.37 5.29
C ASN A 432 -0.80 -3.27 5.71
N HIS A 433 -0.81 -4.53 5.29
CA HIS A 433 -2.05 -5.28 5.08
C HIS A 433 -2.57 -6.02 6.31
N GLU A 434 -1.80 -6.09 7.40
CA GLU A 434 -2.17 -6.87 8.60
C GLU A 434 -2.90 -6.04 9.66
N ARG A 435 -2.91 -4.72 9.50
CA ARG A 435 -3.57 -3.80 10.43
C ARG A 435 -5.05 -4.12 10.60
N LYS A 436 -5.55 -3.85 11.80
CA LYS A 436 -6.95 -4.07 12.18
C LYS A 436 -7.77 -2.78 12.25
N GLU A 437 -7.09 -1.64 12.24
CA GLU A 437 -7.71 -0.33 12.25
C GLU A 437 -7.79 0.26 10.83
N CYS A 438 -8.93 0.87 10.53
CA CYS A 438 -9.15 1.64 9.30
C CYS A 438 -8.24 2.87 9.31
N LEU A 439 -7.51 3.11 8.21
CA LEU A 439 -6.66 4.28 8.04
C LEU A 439 -7.15 5.21 6.92
N ALA A 440 -8.14 4.82 6.12
CA ALA A 440 -8.77 5.68 5.14
C ALA A 440 -9.83 6.61 5.75
N GLY A 441 -10.09 7.72 5.06
CA GLY A 441 -11.05 8.72 5.48
C GLY A 441 -10.58 9.61 6.62
N PHE A 442 -11.50 10.44 7.10
CA PHE A 442 -11.24 11.34 8.24
C PHE A 442 -11.04 10.55 9.53
N VAL A 443 -11.90 9.56 9.79
CA VAL A 443 -11.72 8.63 10.92
C VAL A 443 -10.38 7.90 10.85
N GLY A 444 -9.94 7.53 9.64
CA GLY A 444 -8.65 6.90 9.42
C GLY A 444 -7.47 7.78 9.78
N MET A 445 -7.55 9.10 9.54
CA MET A 445 -6.54 10.05 10.02
C MET A 445 -6.48 10.11 11.55
N ALA A 446 -7.63 10.07 12.23
CA ALA A 446 -7.66 10.02 13.69
C ALA A 446 -7.05 8.72 14.24
N ASN A 447 -7.39 7.58 13.62
CA ASN A 447 -6.79 6.29 13.97
C ASN A 447 -5.28 6.27 13.75
N PHE A 448 -4.81 6.82 12.62
CA PHE A 448 -3.39 6.98 12.34
C PHE A 448 -2.69 7.85 13.39
N GLY A 449 -3.27 9.01 13.72
CA GLY A 449 -2.73 9.90 14.74
C GLY A 449 -2.61 9.23 16.12
N ARG A 450 -3.63 8.46 16.51
CA ARG A 450 -3.64 7.69 17.76
C ARG A 450 -2.53 6.64 17.80
N GLU A 451 -2.41 5.84 16.74
CA GLU A 451 -1.39 4.80 16.63
C GLU A 451 0.02 5.39 16.67
N VAL A 452 0.25 6.46 15.89
CA VAL A 452 1.54 7.17 15.88
C VAL A 452 1.87 7.72 17.26
N HIS A 453 0.91 8.40 17.90
CA HIS A 453 1.10 8.96 19.23
C HIS A 453 1.42 7.88 20.27
N ALA A 454 0.60 6.83 20.34
CA ALA A 454 0.80 5.72 21.27
C ALA A 454 2.17 5.04 21.04
N SER A 455 2.54 4.80 19.78
CA SER A 455 3.81 4.15 19.44
C SER A 455 5.02 5.02 19.74
N VAL A 456 5.00 6.33 19.48
CA VAL A 456 6.15 7.21 19.71
C VAL A 456 6.31 7.57 21.19
N MET A 457 5.18 7.78 21.88
CA MET A 457 5.12 8.26 23.27
C MET A 457 5.04 7.14 24.30
N SER A 458 5.09 5.87 23.88
CA SER A 458 5.03 4.73 24.80
C SER A 458 6.12 4.80 25.89
N PRO A 459 5.78 4.54 27.16
CA PRO A 459 6.76 4.54 28.25
C PRO A 459 7.80 3.43 28.13
N VAL A 460 7.56 2.41 27.28
CA VAL A 460 8.52 1.32 27.02
C VAL A 460 9.88 1.85 26.59
N TRP A 461 9.90 3.00 25.91
CA TRP A 461 11.15 3.57 25.41
C TRP A 461 12.05 4.15 26.50
N ASN A 462 11.57 4.32 27.74
CA ASN A 462 12.45 4.67 28.86
C ASN A 462 13.37 3.52 29.27
N PHE A 463 13.09 2.30 28.82
CA PHE A 463 13.82 1.08 29.18
C PHE A 463 14.72 0.55 28.06
N VAL A 464 14.77 1.23 26.90
CA VAL A 464 15.65 0.82 25.78
C VAL A 464 16.98 1.57 25.82
N PRO A 465 18.13 0.89 25.62
CA PRO A 465 19.46 1.51 25.70
C PRO A 465 19.63 2.76 24.84
N ARG A 466 19.04 2.75 23.63
CA ARG A 466 19.12 3.86 22.67
C ARG A 466 18.57 5.18 23.21
N ARG A 467 17.49 5.16 24.00
CA ARG A 467 16.93 6.38 24.58
C ARG A 467 17.65 6.78 25.86
N ALA A 468 18.21 5.82 26.62
CA ALA A 468 19.10 6.14 27.73
C ALA A 468 20.34 6.92 27.26
N SER A 469 20.92 6.55 26.10
CA SER A 469 22.02 7.32 25.49
C SER A 469 21.60 8.71 24.99
N ARG A 470 20.37 8.91 24.52
CA ARG A 470 19.86 10.25 24.16
C ARG A 470 19.78 11.19 25.37
N LYS A 471 19.33 10.67 26.52
CA LYS A 471 19.28 11.43 27.79
C LYS A 471 20.69 11.82 28.27
N ALA A 472 21.67 10.94 28.11
CA ALA A 472 23.06 11.21 28.49
C ALA A 472 23.73 12.32 27.64
N VAL A 473 23.24 12.58 26.42
CA VAL A 473 23.82 13.57 25.48
C VAL A 473 22.91 14.80 25.30
N GLY A 474 21.83 14.94 26.09
CA GLY A 474 20.96 16.12 26.09
C GLY A 474 20.11 16.33 24.83
N LEU A 475 19.82 15.26 24.09
CA LEU A 475 19.08 15.32 22.81
C LEU A 475 17.55 15.23 22.95
N ASP A 476 17.01 15.01 24.16
CA ASP A 476 15.57 15.05 24.41
C ASP A 476 15.12 16.49 24.68
N LEU A 477 14.57 17.15 23.66
CA LEU A 477 13.69 18.31 23.86
C LEU A 477 12.28 17.81 24.19
N ALA A 478 12.06 17.50 25.47
CA ALA A 478 10.72 17.50 26.08
C ALA A 478 10.88 17.77 27.59
N SER A 479 10.18 18.80 28.03
CA SER A 479 10.15 19.40 29.37
C SER A 479 10.23 18.42 30.53
N GLU A 480 11.12 18.69 31.48
CA GLU A 480 11.01 18.18 32.84
C GLU A 480 9.59 18.44 33.39
N PRO A 481 9.00 17.50 34.16
CA PRO A 481 7.79 17.81 34.91
C PRO A 481 8.13 18.94 35.87
N GLN A 482 7.46 20.09 35.72
CA GLN A 482 7.56 21.17 36.70
C GLN A 482 7.31 20.57 38.08
N SER A 483 8.36 20.58 38.89
CA SER A 483 8.30 20.21 40.29
C SER A 483 7.20 21.02 40.96
N ALA A 484 6.40 20.33 41.76
CA ALA A 484 5.38 20.93 42.60
C ALA A 484 5.99 22.12 43.36
N VAL A 485 5.44 23.31 43.12
CA VAL A 485 5.73 24.50 43.92
C VAL A 485 5.26 24.18 45.34
N ALA A 486 6.19 23.79 46.20
CA ALA A 486 6.00 23.75 47.63
C ALA A 486 5.71 25.19 48.09
N ASN A 487 4.48 25.44 48.51
CA ASN A 487 4.04 26.72 49.05
C ASN A 487 4.40 26.77 50.55
N PRO A 488 5.39 27.57 50.99
CA PRO A 488 5.78 27.60 52.39
C PRO A 488 5.08 28.75 53.10
N LYS A 489 3.74 28.73 53.19
CA LYS A 489 2.96 29.61 54.09
C LYS A 489 1.63 28.97 54.52
N SER A 490 1.70 27.99 55.41
CA SER A 490 0.63 27.74 56.39
C SER A 490 1.13 26.88 57.56
N ALA A 491 1.98 27.47 58.41
CA ALA A 491 2.29 26.91 59.71
C ALA A 491 2.48 28.05 60.72
N MET A 492 1.35 28.49 61.28
CA MET A 492 1.14 29.24 62.53
C MET A 492 -0.33 29.68 62.45
N GLY A 493 -1.30 29.22 63.23
CA GLY A 493 -1.28 28.61 64.56
C GLY A 493 -2.51 29.20 65.26
N ARG A 494 -3.45 28.37 65.71
CA ARG A 494 -4.38 28.67 66.80
C ARG A 494 -5.09 27.40 67.22
N ALA A 495 -4.56 26.79 68.28
CA ALA A 495 -5.38 26.08 69.24
C ALA A 495 -6.25 27.07 70.01
N VAL A 496 -7.44 26.64 70.42
CA VAL A 496 -8.06 26.75 71.75
C VAL A 496 -9.58 26.69 71.62
N ALA A 497 -10.16 25.83 72.48
CA ALA A 497 -11.56 25.54 72.79
C ALA A 497 -12.29 24.56 71.86
#